data_AF-A0A8T1ZI31-F1
#
_entry.id   AF-A0A8T1ZI31-F1
#
_cell.length_a   1.000
_cell.length_b   1.000
_cell.length_c   1.000
_cell.angle_alpha   90.00
_cell.angle_beta   90.00
_cell.angle_gamma   90.00
#
_symmetry.space_group_name_H-M   'P 1'
#
loop_
_entity.id
_entity.type
_entity.pdbx_description
1 polymer ?
#
loop_
_entity_poly.entity_id
_entity_poly.type
_entity_poly.pdbx_seq_one_letter_code
_entity_poly.pdbx_strand_id
1 'polypeptide(L)'
;MQTDMKCCLIKRKQLLFHHLDNLDPALIRRGRMDNHIEMSYCRFEAFKVLAKNYLEIESHDMYGEIKRLVEETDMSPADVAENLMPKSDEDDADICLRRLVMSLEEEKEKARKLAEEEKKKKEERDARRKKKKAEEEHKKKKETEENGDVFRDNGNLI
;
A
#
# COMPACT_ATOMS: atom_id res chain seq x y z
N MET A 1 -43.18 32.23 -18.31
CA MET A 1 -41.87 32.38 -17.66
C MET A 1 -41.82 31.44 -16.46
N GLN A 2 -41.20 30.27 -16.61
CA GLN A 2 -40.77 29.44 -15.48
C GLN A 2 -39.33 29.07 -15.78
N THR A 3 -38.40 29.86 -15.26
CA THR A 3 -36.98 29.54 -15.26
C THR A 3 -36.69 28.55 -14.14
N ASP A 4 -35.89 27.58 -14.52
CA ASP A 4 -35.26 26.50 -13.76
C ASP A 4 -34.91 26.80 -12.30
N MET A 5 -35.18 25.81 -11.45
CA MET A 5 -34.27 25.49 -10.34
C MET A 5 -34.39 24.01 -9.98
N LYS A 6 -34.13 23.11 -10.93
CA LYS A 6 -33.81 21.72 -10.59
C LYS A 6 -32.43 21.73 -9.93
N CYS A 7 -32.43 21.88 -8.61
CA CYS A 7 -31.26 21.71 -7.76
C CYS A 7 -30.54 20.43 -8.18
N CYS A 8 -29.34 20.58 -8.77
CA CYS A 8 -28.48 19.45 -9.07
C CYS A 8 -28.19 18.74 -7.76
N LEU A 9 -28.82 17.59 -7.53
CA LEU A 9 -28.45 16.69 -6.46
C LEU A 9 -27.04 16.19 -6.74
N ILE A 10 -26.03 16.92 -6.26
CA ILE A 10 -24.63 16.54 -6.32
C ILE A 10 -24.47 15.34 -5.38
N LYS A 11 -24.71 14.14 -5.91
CA LYS A 11 -24.40 12.89 -5.19
C LYS A 11 -22.88 12.79 -5.10
N ARG A 12 -22.32 13.05 -3.92
CA ARG A 12 -20.90 12.81 -3.62
C ARG A 12 -20.68 11.30 -3.51
N LYS A 13 -19.79 10.75 -4.34
CA LYS A 13 -19.35 9.36 -4.27
C LYS A 13 -17.96 9.32 -3.64
N GLN A 14 -17.79 8.52 -2.58
CA GLN A 14 -16.48 8.23 -2.01
C GLN A 14 -15.96 6.94 -2.63
N LEU A 15 -14.70 6.95 -3.06
CA LEU A 15 -13.99 5.74 -3.49
C LEU A 15 -12.90 5.44 -2.46
N LEU A 16 -12.74 4.15 -2.14
CA LEU A 16 -11.66 3.62 -1.33
C LEU A 16 -10.71 2.85 -2.26
N PHE A 17 -9.43 3.19 -2.23
CA PHE A 17 -8.39 2.52 -3.02
C PHE A 17 -7.20 2.24 -2.11
N HIS A 18 -6.54 1.09 -2.30
CA HIS A 18 -5.32 0.74 -1.57
C HIS A 18 -4.06 1.18 -2.34
N HIS A 19 -4.13 1.23 -3.67
CA HIS A 19 -3.01 1.58 -4.53
C HIS A 19 -3.44 2.61 -5.59
N LEU A 20 -2.95 3.84 -5.43
CA LEU A 20 -3.22 4.94 -6.36
C LEU A 20 -2.70 4.65 -7.77
N ASP A 21 -1.55 3.97 -7.88
CA ASP A 21 -0.87 3.71 -9.16
C ASP A 21 -1.67 2.80 -10.11
N ASN A 22 -2.60 2.03 -9.57
CA ASN A 22 -3.45 1.12 -10.35
C ASN A 22 -4.77 1.77 -10.78
N LEU A 23 -5.05 3.01 -10.34
CA LEU A 23 -6.27 3.71 -10.66
C LEU A 23 -6.14 4.37 -12.04
N ASP A 24 -7.18 4.28 -12.86
CA ASP A 24 -7.22 4.98 -14.15
C ASP A 24 -7.01 6.50 -13.91
N PRO A 25 -5.98 7.12 -14.51
CA PRO A 25 -5.73 8.55 -14.37
C PRO A 25 -6.94 9.43 -14.73
N ALA A 26 -7.89 8.94 -15.53
CA ALA A 26 -9.13 9.62 -15.83
C ALA A 26 -10.07 9.80 -14.62
N LEU A 27 -9.95 8.94 -13.59
CA LEU A 27 -10.75 8.99 -12.37
C LEU A 27 -10.25 10.05 -11.37
N ILE A 28 -8.96 10.38 -11.42
CA ILE A 28 -8.26 11.35 -10.56
C ILE A 28 -8.41 12.80 -11.10
N ARG A 29 -8.99 12.97 -12.29
CA ARG A 29 -9.21 14.29 -12.89
C ARG A 29 -10.21 15.10 -12.05
N ARG A 30 -9.91 16.40 -11.89
CA ARG A 30 -10.79 17.41 -11.27
C ARG A 30 -12.23 17.28 -11.77
N GLY A 31 -13.18 17.32 -10.84
CA GLY A 31 -14.62 17.15 -11.11
C GLY A 31 -15.13 15.70 -11.01
N ARG A 32 -14.25 14.71 -10.78
CA ARG A 32 -14.63 13.31 -10.47
C ARG A 32 -14.19 12.90 -9.08
N MET A 33 -12.93 13.19 -8.73
CA MET A 33 -12.36 12.98 -7.40
C MET A 33 -11.56 14.23 -7.03
N ASP A 34 -12.10 15.05 -6.14
CA ASP A 34 -11.49 16.33 -5.78
C ASP A 34 -10.69 16.26 -4.46
N ASN A 35 -10.91 15.22 -3.64
CA ASN A 35 -10.21 15.01 -2.37
C ASN A 35 -9.58 13.62 -2.34
N HIS A 36 -8.27 13.58 -2.13
CA HIS A 36 -7.51 12.37 -1.83
C HIS A 36 -7.08 12.45 -0.35
N ILE A 37 -7.57 11.53 0.47
CA ILE A 37 -7.22 11.43 1.88
C ILE A 37 -6.48 10.11 2.05
N GLU A 38 -5.21 10.18 2.42
CA GLU A 38 -4.43 9.01 2.79
C GLU A 38 -4.79 8.62 4.23
N MET A 39 -5.33 7.41 4.40
CA MET A 39 -5.61 6.85 5.72
C MET A 39 -4.34 6.20 6.24
N SER A 40 -3.56 6.97 7.01
CA SER A 40 -2.31 6.51 7.61
C SER A 40 -2.51 5.46 8.70
N TYR A 41 -1.42 4.75 9.03
CA TYR A 41 -1.37 3.77 10.11
C TYR A 41 -1.54 4.40 11.50
N CYS A 42 -1.97 3.57 12.46
CA CYS A 42 -2.15 4.01 13.84
C CYS A 42 -0.80 4.39 14.45
N ARG A 43 -0.73 5.58 15.04
CA ARG A 43 0.42 6.05 15.83
C ARG A 43 0.01 6.25 17.28
N PHE A 44 0.98 6.48 18.16
CA PHE A 44 0.73 6.57 19.60
C PHE A 44 -0.33 7.64 19.97
N GLU A 45 -0.38 8.75 19.25
CA GLU A 45 -1.42 9.78 19.47
C GLU A 45 -2.83 9.28 19.14
N ALA A 46 -2.97 8.55 18.02
CA ALA A 46 -4.25 7.93 17.65
C ALA A 46 -4.66 6.85 18.67
N PHE A 47 -3.70 6.04 19.13
CA PHE A 47 -3.93 5.06 20.20
C PHE A 47 -4.46 5.72 21.48
N LYS A 48 -3.86 6.85 21.93
CA LYS A 48 -4.35 7.56 23.12
C LYS A 48 -5.80 7.99 22.99
N VAL A 49 -6.18 8.50 21.81
CA VAL A 49 -7.56 8.90 21.54
C VAL A 49 -8.49 7.69 21.61
N LEU A 50 -8.09 6.55 21.03
CA LEU A 50 -8.87 5.31 21.09
C LEU A 50 -9.00 4.79 22.52
N ALA A 51 -7.90 4.73 23.27
CA ALA A 51 -7.90 4.25 24.65
C ALA A 51 -8.78 5.12 25.55
N LYS A 52 -8.75 6.45 25.37
CA LYS A 52 -9.65 7.37 26.07
C LYS A 52 -11.12 7.17 25.66
N ASN A 53 -11.38 6.91 24.39
CA ASN A 53 -12.76 6.76 23.89
C ASN A 53 -13.41 5.44 24.28
N TYR A 54 -12.66 4.33 24.34
CA TYR A 54 -13.22 3.00 24.60
C TYR A 54 -13.08 2.55 26.05
N LEU A 55 -11.97 2.91 26.71
CA LEU A 55 -11.63 2.43 28.04
C LEU A 55 -11.61 3.56 29.09
N GLU A 56 -11.82 4.81 28.68
CA GLU A 56 -11.83 6.00 29.55
C GLU A 56 -10.53 6.19 30.38
N ILE A 57 -9.42 5.61 29.92
CA ILE A 57 -8.11 5.73 30.55
C ILE A 57 -7.23 6.77 29.85
N GLU A 58 -6.51 7.58 30.63
CA GLU A 58 -5.53 8.54 30.11
C GLU A 58 -4.08 8.08 30.26
N SER A 59 -3.80 7.19 31.21
CA SER A 59 -2.47 6.67 31.50
C SER A 59 -2.52 5.23 32.01
N HIS A 60 -1.58 4.40 31.56
CA HIS A 60 -1.41 3.02 32.00
C HIS A 60 0.07 2.63 31.94
N ASP A 61 0.52 1.72 32.80
CA ASP A 61 1.93 1.29 32.85
C ASP A 61 2.41 0.67 31.51
N MET A 62 1.50 -0.04 30.83
CA MET A 62 1.73 -0.67 29.52
C MET A 62 1.83 0.31 28.35
N TYR A 63 1.52 1.61 28.53
CA TYR A 63 1.62 2.59 27.44
C TYR A 63 3.06 2.75 26.93
N GLY A 64 4.06 2.57 27.80
CA GLY A 64 5.46 2.64 27.40
C GLY A 64 5.82 1.55 26.38
N GLU A 65 5.34 0.32 26.61
CA GLU A 65 5.54 -0.81 25.71
C GLU A 65 4.73 -0.67 24.43
N ILE A 66 3.45 -0.32 24.54
CA ILE A 66 2.55 -0.10 23.39
C ILE A 66 3.09 1.00 22.49
N LYS A 67 3.63 2.09 23.05
CA LYS A 67 4.24 3.16 22.26
C LYS A 67 5.35 2.63 21.36
N ARG A 68 6.26 1.82 21.92
CA ARG A 68 7.36 1.22 21.15
C ARG A 68 6.85 0.28 20.07
N LEU A 69 5.88 -0.57 20.40
CA LEU A 69 5.32 -1.53 19.46
C LEU A 69 4.54 -0.86 18.31
N VAL A 70 3.76 0.17 18.58
CA VAL A 70 2.99 0.93 17.57
C VAL A 70 3.90 1.81 16.69
N GLU A 71 5.07 2.21 17.19
CA GLU A 71 6.09 2.89 16.38
C GLU A 71 6.83 1.92 15.45
N GLU A 72 7.03 0.67 15.87
CA GLU A 72 7.73 -0.37 15.10
C GLU A 72 6.83 -1.14 14.13
N THR A 73 5.52 -1.19 14.38
CA THR A 73 4.55 -1.99 13.62
C THR A 73 3.49 -1.10 12.96
N ASP A 74 3.28 -1.29 11.66
CA ASP A 74 2.24 -0.57 10.89
C ASP A 74 0.89 -1.29 11.00
N MET A 75 0.12 -0.97 12.04
CA MET A 75 -1.23 -1.50 12.27
C MET A 75 -2.29 -0.45 11.94
N SER A 76 -3.45 -0.84 11.38
CA SER A 76 -4.50 0.13 11.06
C SER A 76 -5.23 0.61 12.32
N PRO A 77 -5.75 1.85 12.36
CA PRO A 77 -6.55 2.31 13.48
C PRO A 77 -7.76 1.43 13.80
N ALA A 78 -8.33 0.75 12.79
CA ALA A 78 -9.46 -0.16 12.96
C ALA A 78 -9.04 -1.43 13.72
N ASP A 79 -7.90 -2.02 13.35
CA ASP A 79 -7.38 -3.22 14.02
C ASP A 79 -6.99 -2.91 15.48
N VAL A 80 -6.43 -1.73 15.73
CA VAL A 80 -6.14 -1.27 17.10
C VAL A 80 -7.43 -1.10 17.91
N ALA A 81 -8.46 -0.49 17.32
CA ALA A 81 -9.76 -0.32 17.97
C ALA A 81 -10.42 -1.67 18.30
N GLU A 82 -10.33 -2.67 17.42
CA GLU A 82 -10.88 -4.01 17.65
C GLU A 82 -10.26 -4.71 18.88
N ASN A 83 -8.99 -4.44 19.15
CA ASN A 83 -8.31 -5.01 20.31
C ASN A 83 -8.60 -4.24 21.60
N LEU A 84 -8.92 -2.95 21.50
CA LEU A 84 -9.29 -2.09 22.63
C LEU A 84 -10.76 -2.20 23.03
N MET A 85 -11.64 -2.65 22.14
CA MET A 85 -13.04 -2.89 22.47
C MET A 85 -13.17 -4.10 23.41
N PRO A 86 -13.79 -3.94 24.60
CA PRO A 86 -14.15 -5.06 25.46
C PRO A 86 -15.03 -6.06 24.70
N LYS A 87 -14.72 -7.36 24.81
CA LYS A 87 -15.51 -8.43 24.19
C LYS A 87 -16.57 -8.99 25.13
N SER A 88 -16.35 -8.82 26.43
CA SER A 88 -17.28 -9.20 27.49
C SER A 88 -17.40 -8.08 28.52
N ASP A 89 -18.48 -8.11 29.30
CA ASP A 89 -18.70 -7.14 30.39
C ASP A 89 -17.70 -7.30 31.55
N GLU A 90 -16.93 -8.40 31.57
CA GLU A 90 -15.88 -8.71 32.56
C GLU A 90 -14.47 -8.32 32.07
N ASP A 91 -14.33 -7.84 30.84
CA ASP A 91 -13.03 -7.49 30.28
C ASP A 91 -12.56 -6.13 30.81
N ASP A 92 -11.64 -6.16 31.77
CA ASP A 92 -10.97 -4.94 32.26
C ASP A 92 -10.07 -4.30 31.19
N ALA A 93 -9.76 -3.01 31.37
CA ALA A 93 -8.83 -2.27 30.51
C ALA A 93 -7.46 -2.95 30.38
N ASP A 94 -7.00 -3.60 31.45
CA ASP A 94 -5.79 -4.41 31.47
C ASP A 94 -5.83 -5.56 30.46
N ILE A 95 -6.96 -6.25 30.33
CA ILE A 95 -7.15 -7.39 29.43
C ILE A 95 -7.11 -6.89 27.98
N CYS A 96 -7.78 -5.78 27.69
CA CYS A 96 -7.81 -5.15 26.37
C CYS A 96 -6.40 -4.70 25.93
N LEU A 97 -5.63 -4.08 26.84
CA LEU A 97 -4.27 -3.63 26.54
C LEU A 97 -3.30 -4.81 26.35
N ARG A 98 -3.39 -5.87 27.15
CA ARG A 98 -2.57 -7.09 26.95
C ARG A 98 -2.87 -7.75 25.60
N ARG A 99 -4.15 -7.80 25.23
CA ARG A 99 -4.56 -8.33 23.93
C ARG A 99 -3.95 -7.51 22.78
N LEU A 100 -3.98 -6.18 22.89
CA LEU A 100 -3.34 -5.30 21.91
C LEU A 100 -1.84 -5.56 21.79
N VAL A 101 -1.11 -5.70 22.90
CA VAL A 101 0.32 -6.02 22.90
C VAL A 101 0.58 -7.33 22.16
N MET A 102 -0.17 -8.39 22.47
CA MET A 102 -0.03 -9.68 21.81
C MET A 102 -0.28 -9.58 20.30
N SER A 103 -1.32 -8.85 19.87
CA SER A 103 -1.59 -8.63 18.44
C SER A 103 -0.49 -7.82 17.75
N LEU A 104 0.10 -6.83 18.41
CA LEU A 104 1.20 -6.03 17.86
C LEU A 104 2.48 -6.86 17.66
N GLU A 105 2.78 -7.77 18.59
CA GLU A 105 3.92 -8.69 18.47
C GLU A 105 3.74 -9.68 17.31
N GLU A 106 2.55 -10.25 17.17
CA GLU A 106 2.22 -11.14 16.05
C GLU A 106 2.36 -10.42 14.71
N GLU A 107 1.84 -9.20 14.62
CA GLU A 107 1.87 -8.43 13.37
C GLU A 107 3.30 -8.00 13.00
N LYS A 108 4.12 -7.67 14.01
CA LYS A 108 5.56 -7.41 13.81
C LYS A 108 6.28 -8.62 13.20
N GLU A 109 5.98 -9.81 13.69
CA GLU A 109 6.59 -11.04 13.18
C GLU A 109 6.10 -11.39 11.76
N LYS A 110 4.81 -11.18 11.48
CA LYS A 110 4.26 -11.32 10.12
C LYS A 110 4.90 -10.34 9.15
N ALA A 111 5.04 -9.07 9.54
CA ALA A 111 5.67 -8.04 8.72
C ALA A 111 7.13 -8.38 8.39
N ARG A 112 7.88 -8.93 9.35
CA ARG A 112 9.24 -9.43 9.12
C ARG A 112 9.29 -10.54 8.06
N LYS A 113 8.40 -11.53 8.16
CA LYS A 113 8.32 -12.64 7.20
C LYS A 113 7.94 -12.14 5.80
N LEU A 114 6.93 -11.28 5.70
CA LEU A 114 6.50 -10.68 4.43
C LEU A 114 7.61 -9.85 3.78
N ALA A 115 8.36 -9.05 4.56
CA ALA A 115 9.48 -8.28 4.05
C ALA A 115 10.60 -9.16 3.49
N GLU A 116 10.85 -10.32 4.10
CA GLU A 116 11.83 -11.29 3.59
C GLU A 116 11.35 -11.94 2.29
N GLU A 117 10.08 -12.34 2.22
CA GLU A 117 9.48 -12.91 1.00
C GLU A 117 9.43 -11.90 -0.16
N GLU A 118 9.06 -10.64 0.11
CA GLU A 118 9.00 -9.59 -0.91
C GLU A 118 10.39 -9.26 -1.44
N LYS A 119 11.44 -9.28 -0.59
CA LYS A 119 12.82 -9.16 -1.05
C LYS A 119 13.21 -10.29 -1.99
N LYS A 120 12.92 -11.54 -1.61
CA LYS A 120 13.19 -12.73 -2.46
C LYS A 120 12.45 -12.64 -3.80
N LYS A 121 11.17 -12.26 -3.80
CA LYS A 121 10.36 -12.08 -5.03
C LYS A 121 10.89 -10.94 -5.90
N LYS A 122 11.31 -9.82 -5.31
CA LYS A 122 11.87 -8.68 -6.04
C LYS A 122 13.21 -9.04 -6.68
N GLU A 123 14.09 -9.73 -5.95
CA GLU A 123 15.36 -10.24 -6.46
C GLU A 123 15.16 -11.23 -7.63
N GLU A 124 14.20 -12.15 -7.51
CA GLU A 124 13.86 -13.09 -8.58
C GLU A 124 13.29 -12.37 -9.82
N ARG A 125 12.39 -11.40 -9.62
CA ARG A 125 11.81 -10.60 -10.70
C ARG A 125 12.88 -9.76 -11.41
N ASP A 126 13.84 -9.22 -10.67
CA ASP A 126 14.95 -8.43 -11.22
C ASP A 126 15.97 -9.33 -11.94
N ALA A 127 16.25 -10.53 -11.44
CA ALA A 127 17.07 -11.52 -12.13
C ALA A 127 16.42 -11.96 -13.47
N ARG A 128 15.09 -12.19 -13.46
CA ARG A 128 14.33 -12.53 -14.68
C ARG A 128 14.31 -11.37 -15.68
N ARG A 129 14.21 -10.13 -15.22
CA ARG A 129 14.31 -8.93 -16.08
C ARG A 129 15.70 -8.77 -16.69
N LYS A 130 16.78 -9.04 -15.95
CA LYS A 130 18.16 -8.99 -16.46
C LYS A 130 18.43 -10.07 -17.52
N LYS A 131 17.94 -11.30 -17.31
CA LYS A 131 18.04 -12.40 -18.31
C LYS A 131 17.33 -12.06 -19.63
N LYS A 132 16.11 -11.52 -19.56
CA LYS A 132 15.35 -11.12 -20.76
C LYS A 132 16.05 -10.00 -21.56
N LYS A 133 16.62 -9.00 -20.87
CA LYS A 133 17.37 -7.93 -21.53
C LYS A 133 18.65 -8.43 -22.21
N ALA A 134 19.35 -9.39 -21.60
CA ALA A 134 20.54 -10.01 -22.20
C ALA A 134 20.22 -10.86 -23.44
N GLU A 135 19.09 -11.58 -23.45
CA GLU A 135 18.61 -12.32 -24.63
C GLU A 135 18.17 -11.40 -25.78
N GLU A 136 17.50 -10.28 -25.48
CA GLU A 136 17.12 -9.28 -26.50
C GLU A 136 18.33 -8.58 -27.13
N GLU A 137 19.37 -8.28 -26.35
CA GLU A 137 20.62 -7.71 -26.86
C GLU A 137 21.42 -8.72 -27.73
N HIS A 138 21.39 -10.00 -27.37
CA HIS A 138 22.07 -11.05 -28.16
C HIS A 138 21.35 -11.34 -29.49
N LYS A 139 20.02 -11.16 -29.54
CA LYS A 139 19.23 -11.30 -30.77
C LYS A 139 19.47 -10.14 -31.74
N LYS A 140 19.55 -8.90 -31.22
CA LYS A 140 19.86 -7.71 -32.04
C LYS A 140 21.25 -7.73 -32.69
N LYS A 141 22.26 -8.35 -32.06
CA LYS A 141 23.61 -8.48 -32.62
C LYS A 141 23.72 -9.54 -33.72
N LYS A 142 22.94 -10.63 -33.66
CA LYS A 142 22.91 -11.65 -34.73
C LYS A 142 22.23 -11.17 -36.01
N GLU A 143 21.21 -10.32 -35.89
CA GLU A 143 20.52 -9.72 -37.05
C GLU A 143 21.36 -8.65 -37.78
N THR A 144 22.44 -8.14 -37.16
CA THR A 144 23.35 -7.17 -37.78
C THR A 144 24.50 -7.80 -38.54
N GLU A 145 24.85 -9.07 -38.27
CA GLU A 145 25.94 -9.78 -38.97
C GLU A 145 25.46 -10.56 -40.22
N GLU A 146 24.18 -10.97 -40.31
CA GLU A 146 23.64 -11.66 -41.51
C GLU A 146 23.19 -10.73 -42.66
N ASN A 147 23.13 -9.40 -42.45
CA ASN A 147 22.86 -8.42 -43.51
C ASN A 147 24.15 -7.83 -44.15
N GLY A 148 25.30 -8.48 -43.95
CA GLY A 148 26.62 -8.00 -44.38
C GLY A 148 27.15 -8.58 -45.70
N ASP A 149 26.49 -9.55 -46.32
CA ASP A 149 26.95 -10.14 -47.59
C ASP A 149 25.84 -10.13 -48.64
N VAL A 150 26.00 -9.25 -49.64
CA VAL A 150 25.81 -9.44 -51.10
C VAL A 150 25.57 -8.07 -51.75
N PHE A 151 26.61 -7.48 -52.37
CA PHE A 151 26.45 -6.77 -53.66
C PHE A 151 27.80 -6.66 -54.41
N ARG A 152 28.03 -7.60 -55.32
CA ARG A 152 29.05 -7.65 -56.37
C ARG A 152 28.38 -8.42 -57.52
N ASP A 153 28.29 -8.02 -58.78
CA ASP A 153 28.85 -6.97 -59.64
C ASP A 153 27.80 -6.65 -60.74
N ASN A 154 28.01 -5.56 -61.48
CA ASN A 154 27.67 -5.32 -62.91
C ASN A 154 26.71 -4.17 -63.28
N GLY A 155 27.35 -3.07 -63.71
CA GLY A 155 26.86 -2.06 -64.65
C GLY A 155 28.03 -1.10 -64.91
N ASN A 156 28.42 -0.72 -66.12
CA ASN A 156 27.71 -0.63 -67.37
C ASN A 156 28.71 -0.51 -68.54
N LEU A 157 28.21 -0.86 -69.72
CA LEU A 157 28.72 -0.62 -71.05
C LEU A 157 28.94 0.88 -71.34
N ILE A 158 30.19 1.27 -71.67
CA ILE A 158 30.56 2.09 -72.85
C ILE A 158 32.04 1.88 -73.17
#